data_AF-A0A508TYP2-F1
#
_entry.id   AF-A0A508TYP2-F1
#
_cell.length_a   1.000
_cell.length_b   1.000
_cell.length_c   1.000
_cell.angle_alpha   90.00
_cell.angle_beta   90.00
_cell.angle_gamma   90.00
#
_symmetry.space_group_name_H-M   'P 1'
#
loop_
_entity.id
_entity.type
_entity.pdbx_description
1 polymer ?
#
loop_
_entity_poly.entity_id
_entity_poly.type
_entity_poly.pdbx_seq_one_letter_code
_entity_poly.pdbx_strand_id
1 'polypeptide(L)'
;MSATHQWLVSALSRAATLVPIVIGLTEAVGLPRSSQIGKAMLLLAWILPSVTGLGVLTGAAPNPVMVDFLTGAGQVQVGYVDWPLYWFPYTVLFSIGLYFLATRFFRFEFAELPDGSDYIAPPS
;
A
#
# COMPACT_ATOMS: atom_id res chain seq x y z
N MET A 1 21.16 3.02 24.61
CA MET A 1 20.16 2.00 24.23
C MET A 1 19.85 2.23 22.76
N SER A 2 20.58 1.54 21.89
CA SER A 2 20.67 1.85 20.45
C SER A 2 19.59 1.12 19.65
N ALA A 3 18.97 1.87 18.74
CA ALA A 3 18.01 1.38 17.75
C ALA A 3 18.71 0.53 16.67
N THR A 4 19.15 -0.69 17.02
CA THR A 4 19.94 -1.54 16.10
C THR A 4 19.32 -2.89 15.75
N HIS A 5 18.11 -3.22 16.20
CA HIS A 5 17.49 -4.53 15.89
C HIS A 5 16.02 -4.51 15.43
N GLN A 6 15.42 -3.35 15.13
CA GLN A 6 14.08 -3.33 14.54
C GLN A 6 14.15 -3.58 13.02
N TRP A 7 14.36 -4.85 12.66
CA TRP A 7 14.05 -5.42 11.34
C TRP A 7 12.54 -5.50 11.05
N LEU A 8 11.75 -4.66 11.72
CA LEU A 8 10.36 -4.47 11.40
C LEU A 8 10.31 -3.59 10.17
N VAL A 9 10.12 -4.21 9.01
CA VAL A 9 9.62 -3.54 7.81
C VAL A 9 8.21 -3.02 8.14
N SER A 10 8.18 -1.92 8.87
CA SER A 10 6.96 -1.27 9.31
C SER A 10 6.22 -0.71 8.10
N ALA A 11 4.94 -0.43 8.25
CA ALA A 11 4.16 0.22 7.20
C ALA A 11 4.83 1.51 6.69
N LEU A 12 5.52 2.23 7.58
CA LEU A 12 6.28 3.45 7.28
C LEU A 12 7.50 3.17 6.38
N SER A 13 8.26 2.10 6.65
CA SER A 13 9.42 1.72 5.82
C SER A 13 8.99 1.39 4.39
N ARG A 14 7.84 0.71 4.23
CA ARG A 14 7.26 0.39 2.91
C ARG A 14 6.71 1.63 2.21
N ALA A 15 6.06 2.54 2.94
CA ALA A 15 5.61 3.80 2.34
C ALA A 15 6.82 4.65 1.88
N ALA A 16 7.88 4.72 2.68
CA ALA A 16 9.09 5.48 2.36
C ALA A 16 9.83 4.98 1.11
N THR A 17 9.76 3.68 0.81
CA THR A 17 10.35 3.14 -0.44
C THR A 17 9.45 3.39 -1.66
N LEU A 18 8.13 3.43 -1.49
CA LEU A 18 7.19 3.62 -2.60
C LEU A 18 7.05 5.09 -3.02
N VAL A 19 7.10 6.04 -2.08
CA VAL A 19 7.00 7.48 -2.37
C VAL A 19 7.97 7.95 -3.46
N PRO A 20 9.30 7.70 -3.41
CA PRO A 20 10.22 8.15 -4.45
C PRO A 20 9.97 7.47 -5.81
N ILE A 21 9.52 6.22 -5.81
CA ILE A 21 9.16 5.49 -7.04
C ILE A 21 7.96 6.16 -7.72
N VAL A 22 6.93 6.50 -6.93
CA VAL A 22 5.74 7.18 -7.47
C VAL A 22 6.09 8.58 -7.96
N ILE A 23 6.93 9.33 -7.25
CA ILE A 23 7.41 10.64 -7.72
C ILE A 23 8.11 10.49 -9.08
N GLY A 24 9.06 9.56 -9.20
CA GLY A 24 9.76 9.30 -10.45
C GLY A 24 8.82 8.89 -11.59
N LEU A 25 7.80 8.09 -11.30
CA LEU A 25 6.77 7.72 -12.28
C LEU A 25 5.92 8.93 -12.71
N THR A 26 5.50 9.78 -11.77
CA THR A 26 4.73 10.99 -12.09
C THR A 26 5.52 11.99 -12.92
N GLU A 27 6.84 12.10 -12.67
CA GLU A 27 7.75 12.94 -13.45
C GLU A 27 8.00 12.36 -14.86
N ALA A 28 8.17 11.03 -14.97
CA ALA A 28 8.38 10.36 -16.26
C ALA A 28 7.16 10.46 -17.19
N VAL A 29 5.95 10.44 -16.65
CA VAL A 29 4.69 10.61 -17.40
C VAL A 29 4.40 12.10 -17.70
N GLY A 30 5.18 13.02 -17.15
CA GLY A 30 4.98 14.46 -17.37
C GLY A 30 3.70 15.01 -16.71
N LEU A 31 3.19 14.37 -15.66
CA LEU A 31 1.98 14.82 -14.99
C LEU A 31 2.21 16.19 -14.32
N PRO A 32 1.30 17.17 -14.50
CA PRO A 32 1.41 18.44 -13.80
C PRO A 32 1.34 18.21 -12.29
N ARG A 33 2.07 19.02 -11.50
CA ARG A 33 2.08 18.90 -10.02
C ARG A 33 0.69 19.05 -9.38
N SER A 34 -0.25 19.68 -10.07
CA SER A 34 -1.65 19.81 -9.67
C SER A 34 -2.52 18.60 -10.02
N SER A 35 -2.01 17.64 -10.80
CA SER A 35 -2.74 16.46 -11.29
C SER A 35 -3.35 15.68 -10.14
N GLN A 36 -4.64 15.40 -10.26
CA GLN A 36 -5.36 14.59 -9.28
C GLN A 36 -4.89 13.13 -9.32
N ILE A 37 -4.40 12.63 -10.47
CA ILE A 37 -3.83 11.28 -10.60
C ILE A 37 -2.52 11.16 -9.83
N GLY A 38 -1.59 12.12 -9.99
CA GLY A 38 -0.32 12.11 -9.26
C GLY A 38 -0.52 12.14 -7.74
N LYS A 39 -1.45 13.00 -7.27
CA LYS A 39 -1.83 13.06 -5.85
C LYS A 39 -2.48 11.76 -5.36
N ALA A 40 -3.33 11.13 -6.18
CA ALA A 40 -3.95 9.85 -5.87
C ALA A 40 -2.90 8.74 -5.70
N MET A 41 -1.94 8.65 -6.62
CA MET A 41 -0.87 7.65 -6.59
C MET A 41 0.01 7.82 -5.36
N LEU A 42 0.38 9.06 -5.02
CA LEU A 42 1.14 9.37 -3.81
C LEU A 42 0.38 9.00 -2.54
N LEU A 43 -0.91 9.33 -2.46
CA LEU A 43 -1.76 8.97 -1.32
C LEU A 43 -1.91 7.45 -1.18
N LEU A 44 -2.10 6.75 -2.31
CA LEU A 44 -2.22 5.30 -2.34
C LEU A 44 -0.92 4.62 -1.90
N ALA A 45 0.23 5.07 -2.40
CA ALA A 45 1.54 4.58 -1.97
C ALA A 45 1.80 4.76 -0.47
N TRP A 46 1.22 5.81 0.12
CA TRP A 46 1.30 6.03 1.56
C TRP A 46 0.38 5.11 2.37
N ILE A 47 -0.88 4.89 1.93
CA ILE A 47 -1.89 4.19 2.74
C ILE A 47 -1.89 2.67 2.53
N LEU A 48 -1.62 2.18 1.31
CA LEU A 48 -1.64 0.76 0.95
C LEU A 48 -0.73 -0.13 1.81
N PRO A 49 0.50 0.27 2.18
CA PRO A 49 1.36 -0.55 3.02
C PRO A 49 0.81 -0.81 4.42
N SER A 50 0.09 0.16 4.97
CA SER A 50 -0.56 0.04 6.28
C SER A 50 -1.69 -0.99 6.25
N VAL A 51 -2.48 -0.95 5.19
CA VAL A 51 -3.64 -1.84 4.98
C VAL A 51 -3.20 -3.28 4.73
N THR A 52 -2.24 -3.46 3.83
CA THR A 52 -1.73 -4.79 3.45
C THR A 52 -0.93 -5.45 4.58
N GLY A 53 -0.45 -4.67 5.56
CA GLY A 53 0.19 -5.18 6.78
C GLY A 53 -0.75 -6.00 7.69
N LEU A 54 -2.06 -5.85 7.57
CA LEU A 54 -3.04 -6.61 8.36
C LEU A 54 -3.20 -8.06 7.86
N GLY A 55 -3.07 -8.27 6.55
CA GLY A 55 -3.31 -9.57 5.93
C GLY A 55 -2.19 -10.60 6.14
N VAL A 56 -1.02 -10.17 6.62
CA VAL A 56 0.15 -11.05 6.82
C VAL A 56 0.50 -11.08 8.30
N LEU A 57 0.66 -12.26 8.88
CA LEU A 57 0.99 -12.41 10.30
C LEU A 57 2.29 -11.68 10.67
N THR A 58 3.28 -11.63 9.77
CA THR A 58 4.54 -10.88 9.95
C THR A 58 4.49 -9.46 9.37
N GLY A 59 3.35 -9.01 8.85
CA GLY A 59 3.18 -7.72 8.21
C GLY A 59 3.19 -6.53 9.16
N ALA A 60 2.91 -6.76 10.45
CA ALA A 60 2.99 -5.77 11.51
C ALA A 60 3.38 -6.43 12.85
N ALA A 61 4.22 -5.77 13.64
CA ALA A 61 4.60 -6.22 14.98
C ALA A 61 3.43 -6.63 15.90
N PRO A 62 2.25 -5.96 15.90
CA PRO A 62 1.13 -6.38 16.75
C PRO A 62 0.50 -7.72 16.36
N ASN A 63 0.67 -8.20 15.12
CA ASN A 63 -0.03 -9.39 14.64
C ASN A 63 0.41 -10.67 15.37
N PRO A 64 1.72 -11.01 15.48
CA PRO A 64 2.15 -12.17 16.26
C PRO A 64 1.93 -12.00 17.76
N VAL A 65 2.08 -10.77 18.27
CA VAL A 65 1.82 -10.45 19.68
C VAL A 65 0.36 -10.77 20.05
N MET A 66 -0.58 -10.50 19.16
CA MET A 66 -1.99 -10.86 19.36
C MET A 66 -2.19 -12.38 19.39
N VAL A 67 -1.51 -13.14 18.53
CA VAL A 67 -1.56 -14.61 18.55
C VAL A 67 -1.00 -15.17 19.87
N ASP A 68 0.10 -14.60 20.37
CA ASP A 68 0.67 -14.97 21.66
C ASP A 68 -0.28 -14.69 22.82
N PHE A 69 -0.96 -13.53 22.80
CA PHE A 69 -1.99 -13.20 23.79
C PHE A 69 -3.18 -14.16 23.75
N LEU A 70 -3.67 -14.52 22.56
CA LEU A 70 -4.79 -15.47 22.40
C LEU A 70 -4.41 -16.88 22.87
N THR A 71 -3.21 -17.33 22.53
CA THR A 71 -2.66 -18.60 22.98
C THR A 71 -2.52 -18.63 24.50
N GLY A 72 -1.99 -17.55 25.10
CA GLY A 72 -1.86 -17.41 26.55
C GLY A 72 -3.20 -17.35 27.29
N ALA A 73 -4.27 -16.91 26.64
CA ALA A 73 -5.65 -16.92 27.16
C ALA A 73 -6.37 -18.28 27.00
N GLY A 74 -5.69 -19.32 26.49
CA GLY A 74 -6.27 -20.64 26.26
C GLY A 74 -7.22 -20.72 25.06
N GLN A 75 -7.17 -19.75 24.15
CA GLN A 75 -7.93 -19.76 22.91
C GLN A 75 -7.21 -20.59 21.83
N VAL A 76 -7.93 -20.85 20.72
CA VAL A 76 -7.40 -21.60 19.57
C VAL A 76 -6.12 -20.93 19.04
N GLN A 77 -5.09 -21.74 18.85
CA GLN A 77 -3.81 -21.32 18.29
C GLN A 77 -4.00 -20.97 16.81
N VAL A 78 -3.84 -19.70 16.45
CA VAL A 78 -3.94 -19.24 15.06
C VAL A 78 -2.59 -19.50 14.39
N GLY A 79 -2.55 -20.43 13.44
CA GLY A 79 -1.35 -20.72 12.66
C GLY A 79 -0.99 -19.60 11.67
N TYR A 80 0.23 -19.64 11.16
CA TYR A 80 0.72 -18.69 10.16
C TYR A 80 -0.14 -18.68 8.88
N VAL A 81 -0.64 -19.85 8.46
CA VAL A 81 -1.49 -20.02 7.26
C VAL A 81 -2.96 -19.71 7.55
N ASP A 82 -3.40 -19.94 8.79
CA ASP A 82 -4.78 -19.63 9.20
C ASP A 82 -5.01 -18.12 9.24
N TRP A 83 -3.99 -17.35 9.61
CA TRP A 83 -4.04 -15.89 9.65
C TRP A 83 -4.51 -15.28 8.31
N PRO A 84 -3.81 -15.43 7.18
CA PRO A 84 -4.26 -14.85 5.91
C PRO A 84 -5.62 -15.39 5.47
N LEU A 85 -6.02 -16.61 5.86
CA LEU A 85 -7.34 -17.15 5.57
C LEU A 85 -8.45 -16.41 6.35
N TYR A 86 -8.23 -16.12 7.62
CA TYR A 86 -9.15 -15.30 8.42
C TYR A 86 -9.24 -13.85 7.94
N TRP A 87 -8.12 -13.30 7.48
CA TRP A 87 -8.05 -11.93 6.97
C TRP A 87 -8.46 -11.79 5.51
N PHE A 88 -8.57 -12.89 4.77
CA PHE A 88 -9.02 -12.91 3.37
C PHE A 88 -10.34 -12.17 3.10
N PRO A 89 -11.44 -12.36 3.86
CA PRO A 89 -12.67 -11.59 3.66
C PRO A 89 -12.46 -10.09 3.91
N TYR A 90 -11.59 -9.72 4.85
CA TYR A 90 -11.29 -8.33 5.17
C TYR A 90 -10.47 -7.67 4.06
N THR A 91 -9.47 -8.36 3.49
CA THR A 91 -8.67 -7.83 2.38
C THR A 91 -9.54 -7.59 1.14
N VAL A 92 -10.45 -8.51 0.82
CA VAL A 92 -11.41 -8.34 -0.30
C VAL A 92 -12.30 -7.12 -0.06
N LEU A 93 -12.89 -6.98 1.13
CA LEU A 93 -13.73 -5.84 1.48
C LEU A 93 -12.96 -4.52 1.42
N PHE A 94 -11.71 -4.52 1.89
CA PHE A 94 -10.86 -3.35 1.88
C PHE A 94 -10.45 -2.95 0.46
N SER A 95 -10.13 -3.91 -0.41
CA SER A 95 -9.85 -3.65 -1.84
C SER A 95 -11.05 -3.00 -2.53
N ILE A 96 -12.26 -3.49 -2.27
CA ILE A 96 -13.49 -2.88 -2.81
C ILE A 96 -13.67 -1.46 -2.26
N GLY A 97 -13.53 -1.27 -0.94
CA GLY A 97 -13.65 0.04 -0.30
C GLY A 97 -12.62 1.05 -0.83
N LEU A 98 -11.37 0.62 -1.04
CA LEU A 98 -10.31 1.47 -1.58
C LEU A 98 -10.55 1.84 -3.03
N TYR A 99 -11.09 0.92 -3.84
CA TYR A 99 -11.50 1.21 -5.22
C TYR A 99 -12.58 2.30 -5.26
N PHE A 100 -13.63 2.17 -4.45
CA PHE A 100 -14.69 3.18 -4.35
C PHE A 100 -14.19 4.50 -3.79
N LEU A 101 -13.32 4.46 -2.77
CA LEU A 101 -12.74 5.67 -2.20
C LEU A 101 -11.87 6.38 -3.24
N ALA A 102 -10.98 5.67 -3.92
CA ALA A 102 -10.11 6.24 -4.95
C ALA A 102 -10.92 6.86 -6.09
N THR A 103 -11.92 6.13 -6.62
CA THR A 103 -12.79 6.62 -7.71
C THR A 103 -13.70 7.78 -7.30
N ARG A 104 -14.10 7.88 -6.03
CA ARG A 104 -14.98 8.96 -5.54
C ARG A 104 -14.24 10.21 -5.10
N PHE A 105 -13.04 10.07 -4.54
CA PHE A 105 -12.22 11.18 -4.03
C PHE A 105 -11.38 11.81 -5.15
N PHE A 106 -10.83 10.98 -6.04
CA PHE A 106 -10.10 11.46 -7.20
C PHE A 106 -11.01 11.34 -8.42
N ARG A 107 -11.56 12.47 -8.88
CA ARG A 107 -12.08 12.55 -10.24
C ARG A 107 -10.87 12.42 -11.15
N PHE A 108 -10.59 11.21 -11.61
CA PHE A 108 -9.49 10.94 -12.51
C PHE A 108 -9.63 11.87 -13.73
N GLU A 109 -8.70 12.81 -13.87
CA GLU A 109 -8.72 13.87 -14.89
C GLU A 109 -8.53 13.33 -16.31
N PHE A 110 -8.02 12.10 -16.43
CA PHE A 110 -7.82 11.41 -17.69
C PHE A 110 -8.40 9.99 -17.60
N ALA A 111 -9.18 9.60 -18.61
CA ALA A 111 -9.63 8.22 -18.80
C ALA A 111 -8.50 7.33 -19.39
N GLU A 112 -7.52 7.96 -20.05
CA GLU A 112 -6.36 7.32 -20.68
C GLU A 112 -5.10 8.15 -20.37
N LEU A 113 -4.02 7.49 -19.96
CA LEU A 113 -2.69 8.11 -19.87
C LEU A 113 -2.27 8.54 -21.30
N PRO A 114 -1.72 9.75 -21.52
CA PRO A 114 -1.18 10.12 -22.82
C PRO A 114 -0.17 9.06 -23.27
N ASP A 115 -0.32 8.57 -24.50
CA ASP A 115 0.54 7.50 -25.03
C ASP A 115 2.01 7.94 -25.00
N GLY A 116 2.89 7.05 -24.55
CA GLY A 116 4.32 7.31 -24.41
C GLY A 116 5.03 7.54 -25.76
N SER A 117 4.33 7.35 -26.87
CA SER A 117 4.83 7.54 -28.24
C SER A 117 5.26 8.98 -28.54
N ASP A 118 4.68 9.98 -27.89
CA ASP A 118 5.05 11.40 -28.09
C ASP A 118 6.41 11.76 -27.50
N TYR A 119 6.95 10.95 -26.58
CA TYR A 119 8.26 11.18 -25.97
C TYR A 119 9.42 10.47 -26.71
N ILE A 120 9.12 9.67 -27.74
CA ILE A 120 10.11 8.89 -28.50
C ILE A 120 10.36 9.49 -29.90
N ALA A 121 9.58 10.48 -30.34
CA ALA A 121 9.78 11.12 -31.63
C ALA A 121 11.04 12.02 -31.61
N PRO A 122 12.05 11.77 -32.48
CA PRO A 122 13.20 12.65 -32.60
C PRO A 122 12.77 14.02 -33.16
N PRO A 123 13.40 15.14 -32.73
CA PRO A 123 13.04 16.47 -33.20
C PRO A 123 13.32 16.58 -34.71
N SER A 124 12.29 17.00 -35.47
CA SER A 124 12.36 17.32 -36.91
C SER A 124 12.91 18.71 -37.16
#